data_AF-A0A818R0I7-F1
#
_entry.id   AF-A0A818R0I7-F1
#
_cell.length_a   1.000
_cell.length_b   1.000
_cell.length_c   1.000
_cell.angle_alpha   90.00
_cell.angle_beta   90.00
_cell.angle_gamma   90.00
#
_symmetry.space_group_name_H-M   'P 1'
#
loop_
_entity.id
_entity.type
_entity.pdbx_description
1 polymer ?
#
loop_
_entity_poly.entity_id
_entity_poly.type
_entity_poly.pdbx_seq_one_letter_code
_entity_poly.pdbx_strand_id
1 'polypeptide(L)'
;MNNTTIGYKNLHIDIYCLSSSLTFFFEIVDEKVIDTKEFREFEKNCIVSSLNQWIPTTTIDFEYFMSNLETENSYKPLGDQLLTYTLQEEESSPYFIDYQNWFIYLLYQQYQNDNNQICYVPIGFTKVYLHYTYPNKKRPKISQMLILPPYQRKGHGRRLLKSIYNDLRNDSRVQDITGIRNFSKRKGQEIISYFKKKDKFIALRDLVSLELCHTYLPDLFSKESINKVNRLTKEMIDKAQEQQTRRVYEMYFLRSINQNDDEQMKRFRLIVKQRLFHSIQSNKHPDLQITNLEIRKIYLITQYENVLQHYEYILETFDKHYYN
;
A
#
# COMPACT_ATOMS: atom_id res chain seq x y z
N MET A 1 22.19 10.52 9.94
CA MET A 1 21.89 10.47 11.38
C MET A 1 22.80 9.40 11.93
N ASN A 2 23.67 9.74 12.89
CA ASN A 2 24.44 8.73 13.60
C ASN A 2 23.45 7.98 14.49
N ASN A 3 23.23 6.70 14.22
CA ASN A 3 22.32 5.82 14.97
C ASN A 3 22.96 5.35 16.29
N THR A 4 23.55 6.28 17.04
CA THR A 4 24.27 5.97 18.28
C THR A 4 23.74 6.84 19.41
N THR A 5 23.04 6.22 20.34
CA THR A 5 22.72 6.78 21.66
C THR A 5 24.01 6.78 22.49
N ILE A 6 24.50 7.98 22.82
CA ILE A 6 25.66 8.18 23.70
C ILE A 6 25.17 8.12 25.16
N GLY A 7 25.90 7.46 26.05
CA GLY A 7 25.61 7.46 27.49
C GLY A 7 25.18 6.10 28.08
N TYR A 8 24.70 5.17 27.24
CA TYR A 8 24.20 3.88 27.71
C TYR A 8 25.14 2.72 27.39
N LYS A 9 25.25 1.77 28.33
CA LYS A 9 25.82 0.45 28.09
C LYS A 9 24.68 -0.56 28.00
N ASN A 10 24.68 -1.37 26.95
CA ASN A 10 23.66 -2.39 26.66
C ASN A 10 22.21 -1.84 26.73
N LEU A 11 21.98 -0.66 26.13
CA LEU A 11 20.64 -0.07 26.03
C LEU A 11 19.69 -1.00 25.27
N HIS A 12 18.59 -1.35 25.93
CA HIS A 12 17.45 -2.03 25.35
C HIS A 12 16.21 -1.17 25.56
N ILE A 13 15.44 -0.94 24.49
CA ILE A 13 14.19 -0.18 24.56
C ILE A 13 13.08 -1.11 24.09
N ASP A 14 12.26 -1.54 25.04
CA ASP A 14 11.07 -2.32 24.78
C ASP A 14 9.90 -1.39 24.51
N ILE A 15 9.21 -1.64 23.40
CA ILE A 15 8.03 -0.89 22.98
C ILE A 15 6.87 -1.86 22.99
N TYR A 16 6.01 -1.71 23.99
CA TYR A 16 4.75 -2.42 24.11
C TYR A 16 3.64 -1.58 23.48
N CYS A 17 2.69 -2.25 22.84
CA CYS A 17 1.55 -1.62 22.20
C CYS A 17 0.30 -2.43 22.55
N LEU A 18 -0.71 -1.78 23.11
CA LEU A 18 -2.02 -2.40 23.27
C LEU A 18 -2.63 -2.68 21.88
N SER A 19 -3.31 -3.81 21.74
CA SER A 19 -3.71 -4.29 20.42
C SER A 19 -4.79 -3.42 19.81
N SER A 20 -5.76 -2.99 20.61
CA SER A 20 -7.00 -2.34 20.15
C SER A 20 -6.86 -0.82 20.10
N SER A 21 -6.47 -0.21 21.22
CA SER A 21 -6.34 1.24 21.38
C SER A 21 -5.07 1.80 20.75
N LEU A 22 -4.07 0.94 20.50
CA LEU A 22 -2.72 1.33 20.10
C LEU A 22 -2.08 2.31 21.10
N THR A 23 -2.34 2.11 22.39
CA THR A 23 -1.60 2.80 23.47
C THR A 23 -0.21 2.19 23.58
N PHE A 24 0.83 3.03 23.57
CA PHE A 24 2.22 2.57 23.61
C PHE A 24 2.82 2.74 25.01
N PHE A 25 3.52 1.71 25.50
CA PHE A 25 4.32 1.75 26.71
C PHE A 25 5.79 1.50 26.39
N PHE A 26 6.68 2.29 27.00
CA PHE A 26 8.12 2.20 26.78
C PHE A 26 8.82 1.78 28.06
N GLU A 27 9.50 0.66 27.99
CA GLU A 27 10.42 0.24 29.02
C GLU A 27 11.85 0.44 28.51
N ILE A 28 12.62 1.25 29.23
CA ILE A 28 14.02 1.53 28.90
C ILE A 28 14.85 0.75 29.90
N VAL A 29 15.54 -0.27 29.42
CA VAL A 29 16.41 -1.14 30.20
C VAL A 29 17.86 -0.80 29.84
N ASP A 30 18.66 -0.48 30.85
CA ASP A 30 20.09 -0.21 30.70
C ASP A 30 20.93 -1.06 31.66
N GLU A 31 22.16 -1.41 31.27
CA GLU A 31 23.12 -1.98 32.19
C GLU A 31 24.03 -0.88 32.73
N LYS A 32 23.73 -0.44 33.97
CA LYS A 32 24.54 0.43 34.85
C LYS A 32 25.90 0.90 34.30
N VAL A 33 26.01 2.20 33.97
CA VAL A 33 27.28 2.97 33.92
C VAL A 33 27.05 4.43 34.38
N ILE A 34 27.09 4.71 35.71
CA ILE A 34 27.46 6.01 36.39
C ILE A 34 26.62 7.28 36.07
N ASP A 35 26.32 8.29 36.90
CA ASP A 35 26.30 8.57 38.36
C ASP A 35 25.15 9.56 38.62
N THR A 36 24.48 9.47 39.77
CA THR A 36 23.28 10.23 40.22
C THR A 36 21.93 9.91 39.56
N LYS A 37 20.87 9.91 40.37
CA LYS A 37 19.47 9.64 39.96
C LYS A 37 18.94 10.68 38.97
N GLU A 38 19.33 11.94 39.15
CA GLU A 38 18.92 13.08 38.32
C GLU A 38 19.41 12.96 36.87
N PHE A 39 20.65 12.52 36.66
CA PHE A 39 21.20 12.32 35.32
C PHE A 39 20.43 11.22 34.55
N ARG A 40 20.04 10.13 35.23
CA ARG A 40 19.23 9.07 34.62
C ARG A 40 17.81 9.52 34.26
N GLU A 41 17.16 10.27 35.15
CA GLU A 41 15.85 10.85 34.85
C GLU A 41 15.92 11.80 33.66
N PHE A 42 16.98 12.61 33.56
CA PHE A 42 17.22 13.49 32.42
C PHE A 42 17.41 12.71 31.10
N GLU A 43 18.27 11.69 31.06
CA GLU A 43 18.50 10.91 29.84
C GLU A 43 17.27 10.09 29.43
N LYS A 44 16.53 9.51 30.39
CA LYS A 44 15.25 8.83 30.13
C LYS A 44 14.24 9.81 29.52
N ASN A 45 14.16 11.04 30.05
CA ASN A 45 13.30 12.10 29.51
C ASN A 45 13.73 12.54 28.10
N CYS A 46 15.02 12.51 27.77
CA CYS A 46 15.52 12.77 26.41
C CYS A 46 15.09 11.68 25.41
N ILE A 47 15.12 10.40 25.82
CA ILE A 47 14.63 9.30 24.97
C ILE A 47 13.11 9.42 24.79
N VAL A 48 12.37 9.60 25.87
CA VAL A 48 10.91 9.73 25.84
C VAL A 48 10.49 10.94 25.02
N SER A 49 11.10 12.11 25.20
CA SER A 49 10.79 13.29 24.38
C SER A 49 11.10 13.07 22.89
N SER A 50 12.18 12.36 22.57
CA SER A 50 12.49 11.99 21.19
C SER A 50 11.45 11.03 20.60
N LEU A 51 10.93 10.09 21.39
CA LEU A 51 9.89 9.15 20.96
C LEU A 51 8.51 9.81 20.84
N ASN A 52 8.16 10.71 21.78
CA ASN A 52 6.90 11.46 21.79
C ASN A 52 6.75 12.38 20.59
N GLN A 53 7.84 12.78 19.93
CA GLN A 53 7.78 13.51 18.66
C GLN A 53 7.15 12.68 17.53
N TRP A 54 7.23 11.35 17.61
CA TRP A 54 6.77 10.45 16.55
C TRP A 54 5.54 9.63 16.95
N ILE A 55 5.35 9.38 18.25
CA ILE A 55 4.27 8.55 18.77
C ILE A 55 3.46 9.41 19.76
N PRO A 56 2.17 9.69 19.48
CA PRO A 56 1.39 10.64 20.27
C PRO A 56 0.80 10.06 21.57
N THR A 57 0.63 8.74 21.66
CA THR A 57 -0.02 8.04 22.79
C THR A 57 0.97 7.15 23.54
N THR A 58 2.09 7.73 23.92
CA THR A 58 3.15 7.04 24.67
C THR A 58 3.01 7.27 26.16
N THR A 59 3.26 6.24 26.95
CA THR A 59 3.39 6.33 28.39
C THR A 59 4.63 5.57 28.85
N ILE A 60 5.25 6.05 29.93
CA ILE A 60 6.24 5.30 30.71
C ILE A 60 5.66 4.85 32.06
N ASP A 61 4.39 5.18 32.31
CA ASP A 61 3.63 4.77 33.47
C ASP A 61 2.99 3.40 33.18
N PHE A 62 3.52 2.37 33.86
CA PHE A 62 3.07 1.00 33.73
C PHE A 62 1.66 0.81 34.30
N GLU A 63 1.30 1.47 35.39
CA GLU A 63 -0.03 1.34 35.99
C GLU A 63 -1.09 1.92 35.05
N TYR A 64 -0.81 3.07 34.44
CA TYR A 64 -1.68 3.65 33.41
C TYR A 64 -1.80 2.74 32.18
N PHE A 65 -0.72 2.10 31.74
CA PHE A 65 -0.77 1.14 30.63
C PHE A 65 -1.65 -0.06 30.98
N MET A 66 -1.47 -0.63 32.17
CA MET A 66 -2.26 -1.76 32.65
C MET A 66 -3.75 -1.41 32.84
N SER A 67 -4.08 -0.22 33.34
CA SER A 67 -5.48 0.22 33.42
C SER A 67 -6.14 0.34 32.05
N ASN A 68 -5.40 0.76 31.02
CA ASN A 68 -5.92 0.80 29.65
C ASN A 68 -6.12 -0.62 29.08
N LEU A 69 -5.22 -1.56 29.39
CA LEU A 69 -5.34 -2.96 28.97
C LEU A 69 -6.66 -3.58 29.46
N GLU A 70 -7.08 -3.29 30.69
CA GLU A 70 -8.35 -3.79 31.25
C GLU A 70 -9.58 -3.30 30.46
N THR A 71 -9.47 -2.13 29.83
CA THR A 71 -10.56 -1.52 29.06
C THR A 71 -10.57 -1.89 27.58
N GLU A 72 -9.55 -2.59 27.06
CA GLU A 72 -9.43 -2.97 25.63
C GLU A 72 -10.65 -3.74 25.11
N ASN A 73 -11.26 -4.58 25.94
CA ASN A 73 -12.44 -5.35 25.56
C ASN A 73 -13.66 -4.46 25.19
N SER A 74 -13.68 -3.22 25.67
CA SER A 74 -14.72 -2.24 25.35
C SER A 74 -14.45 -1.45 24.06
N TYR A 75 -13.25 -1.57 23.49
CA TYR A 75 -12.86 -0.85 22.28
C TYR A 75 -13.80 -1.17 21.12
N LYS A 76 -14.19 -0.13 20.37
CA LYS A 76 -15.00 -0.26 19.16
C LYS A 76 -14.30 0.35 17.95
N PRO A 77 -14.45 -0.26 16.77
CA PRO A 77 -13.95 0.29 15.52
C PRO A 77 -14.41 1.73 15.31
N LEU A 78 -13.51 2.55 14.77
CA LEU A 78 -13.81 3.94 14.45
C LEU A 78 -14.31 4.06 13.01
N GLY A 79 -15.37 4.85 12.81
CA GLY A 79 -15.96 5.14 11.50
C GLY A 79 -17.09 4.18 11.10
N ASP A 80 -17.45 4.23 9.83
CA ASP A 80 -18.56 3.46 9.26
C ASP A 80 -18.06 2.17 8.63
N GLN A 81 -18.67 1.03 8.98
CA GLN A 81 -18.30 -0.26 8.42
C GLN A 81 -18.67 -0.35 6.94
N LEU A 82 -17.73 -0.76 6.07
CA LEU A 82 -17.99 -0.89 4.63
C LEU A 82 -18.48 -2.28 4.25
N LEU A 83 -17.80 -3.32 4.73
CA LEU A 83 -18.13 -4.73 4.48
C LEU A 83 -17.46 -5.63 5.52
N THR A 84 -17.80 -6.91 5.51
CA THR A 84 -17.12 -7.96 6.27
C THR A 84 -16.62 -9.05 5.33
N TYR A 85 -15.46 -9.60 5.62
CA TYR A 85 -14.93 -10.78 4.95
C TYR A 85 -14.26 -11.71 5.97
N THR A 86 -14.21 -12.99 5.64
CA THR A 86 -13.52 -14.00 6.47
C THR A 86 -12.22 -14.44 5.79
N LEU A 87 -11.14 -14.55 6.57
CA LEU A 87 -9.84 -15.06 6.17
C LEU A 87 -9.32 -16.00 7.25
N GLN A 88 -9.03 -17.26 6.90
CA GLN A 88 -8.52 -18.24 7.87
C GLN A 88 -9.40 -18.32 9.13
N GLU A 89 -10.73 -18.34 8.96
CA GLU A 89 -11.73 -18.35 10.04
C GLU A 89 -11.83 -17.05 10.86
N GLU A 90 -10.98 -16.05 10.57
CA GLU A 90 -11.02 -14.75 11.23
C GLU A 90 -11.82 -13.74 10.41
N GLU A 91 -12.78 -13.07 11.04
CA GLU A 91 -13.56 -12.02 10.42
C GLU A 91 -12.80 -10.69 10.44
N SER A 92 -12.82 -9.97 9.33
CA SER A 92 -12.19 -8.66 9.19
C SER A 92 -13.09 -7.72 8.40
N SER A 93 -13.06 -6.44 8.76
CA SER A 93 -13.92 -5.43 8.16
C SER A 93 -13.17 -4.11 8.00
N PRO A 94 -13.15 -3.49 6.81
CA PRO A 94 -12.70 -2.12 6.65
C PRO A 94 -13.79 -1.13 7.09
N TYR A 95 -13.38 -0.11 7.82
CA TYR A 95 -14.18 1.01 8.31
C TYR A 95 -13.68 2.30 7.69
N PHE A 96 -14.59 3.23 7.44
CA PHE A 96 -14.37 4.47 6.73
C PHE A 96 -14.57 5.68 7.65
N ILE A 97 -13.66 6.65 7.56
CA ILE A 97 -13.75 7.93 8.27
C ILE A 97 -13.55 9.05 7.24
N ASP A 98 -14.55 9.92 7.13
CA ASP A 98 -14.44 11.19 6.41
C ASP A 98 -13.81 12.25 7.32
N TYR A 99 -12.66 12.80 6.90
CA TYR A 99 -11.94 13.83 7.64
C TYR A 99 -11.41 14.91 6.70
N GLN A 100 -12.18 15.98 6.53
CA GLN A 100 -11.83 17.12 5.68
C GLN A 100 -11.58 16.71 4.21
N ASN A 101 -10.33 16.76 3.74
CA ASN A 101 -9.91 16.34 2.40
C ASN A 101 -9.30 14.92 2.39
N TRP A 102 -9.43 14.20 3.50
CA TRP A 102 -8.89 12.85 3.70
C TRP A 102 -10.01 11.87 3.95
N PHE A 103 -9.94 10.75 3.25
CA PHE A 103 -10.62 9.53 3.62
C PHE A 103 -9.63 8.61 4.32
N ILE A 104 -9.97 8.18 5.52
CA ILE A 104 -9.16 7.24 6.31
C ILE A 104 -9.93 5.93 6.38
N TYR A 105 -9.31 4.87 5.86
CA TYR A 105 -9.84 3.52 5.93
C TYR A 105 -9.07 2.74 6.97
N LEU A 106 -9.74 2.23 8.00
CA LEU A 106 -9.16 1.40 9.07
C LEU A 106 -9.61 -0.03 8.87
N LEU A 107 -8.68 -0.99 8.86
CA LEU A 107 -9.02 -2.41 8.77
C LEU A 107 -8.99 -3.01 10.17
N TYR A 108 -10.12 -3.55 10.61
CA TYR A 108 -10.24 -4.24 11.88
C TYR A 108 -10.40 -5.73 11.68
N GLN A 109 -9.82 -6.51 12.60
CA GLN A 109 -10.07 -7.92 12.77
C GLN A 109 -10.89 -8.15 14.04
N GLN A 110 -11.88 -9.02 13.95
CA GLN A 110 -12.72 -9.44 15.06
C GLN A 110 -12.13 -10.70 15.68
N TYR A 111 -12.16 -10.79 17.01
CA TYR A 111 -11.80 -11.99 17.76
C TYR A 111 -12.71 -12.15 18.98
N GLN A 112 -12.80 -13.37 19.51
CA GLN A 112 -13.45 -13.63 20.78
C GLN A 112 -12.40 -13.72 21.88
N ASN A 113 -12.63 -13.01 22.98
CA ASN A 113 -11.80 -13.16 24.18
C ASN A 113 -12.22 -14.37 25.01
N ASP A 114 -11.48 -14.67 26.08
CA ASP A 114 -11.75 -15.81 26.99
C ASP A 114 -13.16 -15.78 27.62
N ASN A 115 -13.79 -14.60 27.66
CA ASN A 115 -15.15 -14.40 28.17
C ASN A 115 -16.22 -14.49 27.06
N ASN A 116 -15.88 -14.98 25.87
CA ASN A 116 -16.74 -15.03 24.67
C ASN A 116 -17.26 -13.66 24.21
N GLN A 117 -16.60 -12.56 24.58
CA GLN A 117 -16.95 -11.22 24.13
C GLN A 117 -16.26 -10.93 22.79
N ILE A 118 -16.99 -10.24 21.91
CA ILE A 118 -16.47 -9.83 20.61
C ILE A 118 -15.62 -8.56 20.79
N CYS A 119 -14.33 -8.69 20.47
CA CYS A 119 -13.33 -7.65 20.53
C CYS A 119 -12.76 -7.34 19.13
N TYR A 120 -12.11 -6.18 19.00
CA TYR A 120 -11.64 -5.67 17.70
C TYR A 120 -10.21 -5.17 17.78
N VAL A 121 -9.37 -5.63 16.84
CA VAL A 121 -7.98 -5.16 16.70
C VAL A 121 -7.82 -4.42 15.36
N PRO A 122 -7.32 -3.18 15.32
CA PRO A 122 -6.88 -2.55 14.08
C PRO A 122 -5.65 -3.28 13.52
N ILE A 123 -5.79 -3.88 12.35
CA ILE A 123 -4.73 -4.66 11.68
C ILE A 123 -4.10 -3.94 10.49
N GLY A 124 -4.64 -2.79 10.09
CA GLY A 124 -4.08 -1.96 9.02
C GLY A 124 -4.87 -0.69 8.76
N PHE A 125 -4.33 0.19 7.92
CA PHE A 125 -5.02 1.40 7.49
C PHE A 125 -4.60 1.84 6.08
N THR A 126 -5.43 2.69 5.47
CA THR A 126 -5.10 3.43 4.25
C THR A 126 -5.61 4.86 4.35
N LYS A 127 -4.78 5.84 3.95
CA LYS A 127 -5.20 7.23 3.79
C LYS A 127 -5.32 7.58 2.32
N VAL A 128 -6.42 8.21 1.96
CA VAL A 128 -6.74 8.64 0.60
C VAL A 128 -7.01 10.14 0.61
N TYR A 129 -6.23 10.91 -0.14
CA TYR A 129 -6.42 12.35 -0.28
C TYR A 129 -7.35 12.65 -1.45
N LEU A 130 -8.30 13.56 -1.27
CA LEU A 130 -9.24 13.95 -2.31
C LEU A 130 -8.77 15.21 -3.02
N HIS A 131 -8.19 15.07 -4.21
CA HIS A 131 -7.93 16.22 -5.06
C HIS A 131 -9.22 16.68 -5.74
N TYR A 132 -9.51 17.97 -5.64
CA TYR A 132 -10.52 18.59 -6.49
C TYR A 132 -10.05 18.59 -7.95
N THR A 133 -10.95 18.23 -8.86
CA THR A 133 -10.76 18.32 -10.30
C THR A 133 -11.94 19.09 -10.90
N TYR A 134 -11.63 20.17 -11.63
CA TYR A 134 -12.65 21.00 -12.26
C TYR A 134 -13.53 20.18 -13.24
N PRO A 135 -14.85 20.45 -13.34
CA PRO A 135 -15.61 21.48 -12.64
C PRO A 135 -16.25 21.04 -11.31
N ASN A 136 -16.41 19.74 -11.06
CA ASN A 136 -17.01 19.23 -9.81
C ASN A 136 -16.69 17.74 -9.63
N LYS A 137 -15.44 17.36 -9.91
CA LYS A 137 -14.97 15.99 -9.82
C LYS A 137 -13.94 15.86 -8.70
N LYS A 138 -13.79 14.64 -8.22
CA LYS A 138 -12.79 14.24 -7.23
C LYS A 138 -11.81 13.29 -7.90
N ARG A 139 -10.53 13.43 -7.55
CA ARG A 139 -9.46 12.50 -7.90
C ARG A 139 -8.85 11.98 -6.60
N PRO A 140 -9.37 10.87 -6.06
CA PRO A 140 -8.80 10.23 -4.88
C PRO A 140 -7.36 9.79 -5.16
N LYS A 141 -6.48 10.02 -4.18
CA LYS A 141 -5.07 9.62 -4.22
C LYS A 141 -4.73 8.83 -2.97
N ILE A 142 -4.49 7.54 -3.13
CA ILE A 142 -3.95 6.68 -2.08
C ILE A 142 -2.57 7.24 -1.70
N SER A 143 -2.44 7.69 -0.45
CA SER A 143 -1.26 8.38 0.06
C SER A 143 -0.40 7.48 0.94
N GLN A 144 -1.03 6.71 1.82
CA GLN A 144 -0.37 5.80 2.75
C GLN A 144 -1.22 4.54 2.86
N MET A 145 -0.56 3.38 2.91
CA MET A 145 -1.21 2.10 3.14
C MET A 145 -0.28 1.24 3.99
N LEU A 146 -0.82 0.66 5.05
CA LEU A 146 -0.09 -0.21 5.96
C LEU A 146 -0.98 -1.37 6.38
N ILE A 147 -0.42 -2.57 6.35
CA ILE A 147 -0.92 -3.72 7.11
C ILE A 147 0.13 -3.99 8.19
N LEU A 148 -0.30 -4.14 9.43
CA LEU A 148 0.60 -4.37 10.55
C LEU A 148 1.40 -5.67 10.32
N PRO A 149 2.70 -5.72 10.68
CA PRO A 149 3.58 -6.84 10.33
C PRO A 149 3.02 -8.25 10.62
N PRO A 150 2.37 -8.52 11.78
CA PRO A 150 1.81 -9.85 12.08
C PRO A 150 0.69 -10.31 11.13
N TYR A 151 0.03 -9.36 10.46
CA TYR A 151 -1.12 -9.59 9.57
C TYR A 151 -0.71 -9.49 8.08
N GLN A 152 0.57 -9.34 7.77
CA GLN A 152 1.02 -9.30 6.38
C GLN A 152 0.96 -10.69 5.73
N ARG A 153 0.93 -10.71 4.38
CA ARG A 153 0.93 -11.93 3.55
C ARG A 153 -0.28 -12.87 3.70
N LYS A 154 -1.28 -12.52 4.52
CA LYS A 154 -2.55 -13.26 4.64
C LYS A 154 -3.65 -12.82 3.64
N GLY A 155 -3.41 -11.74 2.88
CA GLY A 155 -4.36 -11.22 1.88
C GLY A 155 -5.20 -10.02 2.33
N HIS A 156 -5.02 -9.53 3.56
CA HIS A 156 -5.70 -8.34 4.09
C HIS A 156 -5.49 -7.09 3.23
N GLY A 157 -4.25 -6.84 2.78
CA GLY A 157 -3.94 -5.68 1.94
C GLY A 157 -4.73 -5.68 0.62
N ARG A 158 -4.88 -6.84 -0.02
CA ARG A 158 -5.63 -6.98 -1.29
C ARG A 158 -7.09 -6.64 -1.09
N ARG A 159 -7.69 -7.20 -0.04
CA ARG A 159 -9.10 -6.99 0.31
C ARG A 159 -9.38 -5.56 0.71
N LEU A 160 -8.55 -4.98 1.59
CA LEU A 160 -8.65 -3.55 1.96
C LEU A 160 -8.62 -2.65 0.72
N LEU A 161 -7.63 -2.85 -0.17
CA LEU A 161 -7.52 -2.06 -1.38
C LEU A 161 -8.73 -2.26 -2.31
N LYS A 162 -9.20 -3.50 -2.49
CA LYS A 162 -10.39 -3.80 -3.28
C LYS A 162 -11.66 -3.13 -2.72
N SER A 163 -11.85 -3.17 -1.40
CA SER A 163 -12.97 -2.50 -0.71
C SER A 163 -12.95 -0.99 -0.94
N ILE A 164 -11.77 -0.36 -0.79
CA ILE A 164 -11.59 1.09 -1.05
C ILE A 164 -11.94 1.43 -2.50
N TYR A 165 -11.45 0.64 -3.45
CA TYR A 165 -11.75 0.87 -4.87
C TYR A 165 -13.24 0.68 -5.18
N ASN A 166 -13.92 -0.28 -4.54
CA ASN A 166 -15.36 -0.49 -4.71
C ASN A 166 -16.16 0.68 -4.13
N ASP A 167 -15.82 1.12 -2.93
CA ASP A 167 -16.41 2.29 -2.26
C ASP A 167 -16.28 3.55 -3.15
N LEU A 168 -15.05 3.87 -3.58
CA LEU A 168 -14.78 5.07 -4.39
C LEU A 168 -15.43 5.03 -5.78
N ARG A 169 -15.56 3.86 -6.42
CA ARG A 169 -16.23 3.74 -7.72
C ARG A 169 -17.72 4.05 -7.67
N ASN A 170 -18.35 3.88 -6.52
CA ASN A 170 -19.78 4.16 -6.37
C ASN A 170 -20.06 5.68 -6.32
N ASP A 171 -19.06 6.53 -6.06
CA ASP A 171 -19.21 8.00 -6.13
C ASP A 171 -19.02 8.48 -7.57
N SER A 172 -20.12 8.93 -8.21
CA SER A 172 -20.13 9.46 -9.58
C SER A 172 -19.26 10.71 -9.77
N ARG A 173 -18.83 11.37 -8.70
CA ARG A 173 -17.88 12.50 -8.75
C ARG A 173 -16.44 12.02 -8.86
N VAL A 174 -16.13 10.77 -8.55
CA VAL A 174 -14.79 10.21 -8.73
C VAL A 174 -14.51 10.03 -10.22
N GLN A 175 -13.47 10.69 -10.71
CA GLN A 175 -13.04 10.57 -12.10
C GLN A 175 -12.08 9.40 -12.29
N ASP A 176 -11.02 9.36 -11.49
CA ASP A 176 -10.02 8.32 -11.49
C ASP A 176 -9.36 8.18 -10.12
N ILE A 177 -9.02 6.95 -9.73
CA ILE A 177 -8.27 6.67 -8.52
C ILE A 177 -6.78 6.64 -8.85
N THR A 178 -6.00 7.36 -8.05
CA THR A 178 -4.55 7.47 -8.21
C THR A 178 -3.83 6.87 -7.00
N GLY A 179 -2.67 6.27 -7.23
CA GLY A 179 -1.85 5.69 -6.18
C GLY A 179 -0.68 6.58 -5.77
N ILE A 180 0.08 6.12 -4.79
CA ILE A 180 1.36 6.71 -4.38
C ILE A 180 2.27 6.78 -5.61
N ARG A 181 2.37 7.96 -6.21
CA ARG A 181 3.42 8.34 -7.16
C ARG A 181 4.38 9.23 -6.38
N ASN A 182 5.52 8.65 -6.01
CA ASN A 182 6.73 9.34 -5.56
C ASN A 182 6.51 10.40 -4.45
N PHE A 183 6.95 10.11 -3.22
CA PHE A 183 7.46 11.22 -2.41
C PHE A 183 8.73 11.70 -3.10
N SER A 184 8.71 12.95 -3.54
CA SER A 184 9.87 13.63 -4.12
C SER A 184 11.03 13.54 -3.13
N LYS A 185 12.22 13.31 -3.67
CA LYS A 185 13.51 13.24 -2.97
C LYS A 185 13.57 14.31 -1.86
N ARG A 186 13.60 13.90 -0.59
CA ARG A 186 14.37 14.66 0.39
C ARG A 186 15.83 14.32 0.11
N LYS A 187 16.63 15.32 -0.30
CA LYS A 187 18.08 15.18 -0.49
C LYS A 187 18.67 14.56 0.79
N GLY A 188 19.35 13.42 0.68
CA GLY A 188 20.24 12.92 1.73
C GLY A 188 19.78 11.73 2.58
N GLN A 189 18.70 11.01 2.25
CA GLN A 189 18.38 9.73 2.91
C GLN A 189 18.34 8.58 1.91
N GLU A 190 18.98 7.48 2.32
CA GLU A 190 19.37 6.33 1.51
C GLU A 190 18.24 5.77 0.65
N ILE A 191 18.51 5.84 -0.65
CA ILE A 191 17.58 5.58 -1.75
C ILE A 191 17.36 4.07 -2.00
N ILE A 192 18.13 3.20 -1.34
CA ILE A 192 18.21 1.76 -1.69
C ILE A 192 17.05 0.93 -1.10
N SER A 193 16.52 1.27 0.08
CA SER A 193 15.39 0.53 0.70
C SER A 193 14.03 0.89 0.07
N TYR A 194 13.91 2.10 -0.49
CA TYR A 194 12.68 2.63 -1.08
C TYR A 194 12.29 1.93 -2.39
N PHE A 195 13.27 1.44 -3.17
CA PHE A 195 12.99 0.74 -4.42
C PHE A 195 12.33 -0.64 -4.20
N LYS A 196 12.69 -1.40 -3.15
CA LYS A 196 12.06 -2.71 -2.84
C LYS A 196 10.62 -2.59 -2.32
N LYS A 197 10.24 -1.47 -1.69
CA LYS A 197 8.85 -1.22 -1.22
C LYS A 197 7.91 -0.80 -2.36
N LYS A 198 8.46 -0.17 -3.41
CA LYS A 198 7.73 0.29 -4.60
C LYS A 198 7.05 -0.86 -5.35
N ASP A 199 7.73 -1.99 -5.49
CA ASP A 199 7.24 -3.12 -6.28
C ASP A 199 6.04 -3.81 -5.63
N LYS A 200 6.02 -3.90 -4.29
CA LYS A 200 4.95 -4.59 -3.55
C LYS A 200 3.60 -3.90 -3.68
N PHE A 201 3.55 -2.57 -3.57
CA PHE A 201 2.29 -1.83 -3.73
C PHE A 201 1.84 -1.80 -5.19
N ILE A 202 2.76 -1.66 -6.15
CA ILE A 202 2.42 -1.72 -7.57
C ILE A 202 1.83 -3.09 -7.92
N ALA A 203 2.44 -4.17 -7.44
CA ALA A 203 1.91 -5.52 -7.61
C ALA A 203 0.51 -5.67 -7.01
N LEU A 204 0.33 -5.24 -5.76
CA LEU A 204 -0.96 -5.29 -5.08
C LEU A 204 -2.05 -4.52 -5.85
N ARG A 205 -1.72 -3.32 -6.28
CA ARG A 205 -2.64 -2.45 -7.03
C ARG A 205 -2.98 -3.05 -8.38
N ASP A 206 -1.97 -3.44 -9.17
CA ASP A 206 -2.19 -4.01 -10.50
C ASP A 206 -3.05 -5.30 -10.43
N LEU A 207 -2.83 -6.15 -9.41
CA LEU A 207 -3.68 -7.32 -9.14
C LEU A 207 -5.12 -6.90 -8.85
N VAL A 208 -5.34 -5.95 -7.93
CA VAL A 208 -6.68 -5.45 -7.60
C VAL A 208 -7.35 -4.82 -8.83
N SER A 209 -6.65 -4.00 -9.61
CA SER A 209 -7.16 -3.41 -10.85
C SER A 209 -7.60 -4.48 -11.86
N LEU A 210 -6.79 -5.54 -12.00
CA LEU A 210 -7.09 -6.69 -12.86
C LEU A 210 -8.36 -7.41 -12.40
N GLU A 211 -8.50 -7.69 -11.11
CA GLU A 211 -9.69 -8.30 -10.50
C GLU A 211 -10.96 -7.47 -10.73
N LEU A 212 -10.84 -6.16 -10.61
CA LEU A 212 -11.97 -5.25 -10.75
C LEU A 212 -12.42 -5.15 -12.20
N CYS A 213 -11.49 -5.06 -13.15
CA CYS A 213 -11.83 -5.11 -14.56
C CYS A 213 -12.41 -6.48 -14.96
N HIS A 214 -11.92 -7.57 -14.37
CA HIS A 214 -12.51 -8.90 -14.57
C HIS A 214 -13.96 -8.96 -14.09
N THR A 215 -14.22 -8.43 -12.89
CA THR A 215 -15.51 -8.51 -12.21
C THR A 215 -16.55 -7.60 -12.86
N TYR A 216 -16.19 -6.35 -13.16
CA TYR A 216 -17.14 -5.32 -13.58
C TYR A 216 -17.12 -5.03 -15.07
N LEU A 217 -16.07 -5.40 -15.80
CA LEU A 217 -15.89 -5.12 -17.22
C LEU A 217 -15.52 -6.38 -18.04
N PRO A 218 -16.17 -7.54 -17.82
CA PRO A 218 -15.78 -8.80 -18.46
C PRO A 218 -15.86 -8.73 -20.00
N ASP A 219 -16.86 -8.02 -20.53
CA ASP A 219 -17.04 -7.86 -21.98
C ASP A 219 -15.92 -7.05 -22.63
N LEU A 220 -15.33 -6.09 -21.91
CA LEU A 220 -14.24 -5.25 -22.42
C LEU A 220 -12.87 -5.90 -22.26
N PHE A 221 -12.71 -6.74 -21.25
CA PHE A 221 -11.46 -7.41 -20.91
C PHE A 221 -11.56 -8.94 -21.12
N SER A 222 -12.27 -9.37 -22.16
CA SER A 222 -12.27 -10.75 -22.62
C SER A 222 -11.16 -10.99 -23.65
N LYS A 223 -10.76 -12.26 -23.82
CA LYS A 223 -9.78 -12.66 -24.85
C LYS A 223 -10.21 -12.20 -26.25
N GLU A 224 -11.50 -12.35 -26.56
CA GLU A 224 -12.07 -11.95 -27.84
C GLU A 224 -12.03 -10.43 -28.05
N SER A 225 -12.45 -9.66 -27.04
CA SER A 225 -12.50 -8.21 -27.12
C SER A 225 -11.11 -7.62 -27.27
N ILE A 226 -10.14 -8.09 -26.48
CA ILE A 226 -8.74 -7.63 -26.56
C ILE A 226 -8.12 -7.94 -27.93
N ASN A 227 -8.42 -9.10 -28.50
CA ASN A 227 -7.93 -9.46 -29.84
C ASN A 227 -8.58 -8.63 -30.97
N LYS A 228 -9.80 -8.10 -30.77
CA LYS A 228 -10.47 -7.20 -31.72
C LYS A 228 -9.88 -5.79 -31.68
N VAL A 229 -9.61 -5.26 -30.49
CA VAL A 229 -9.04 -3.91 -30.31
C VAL A 229 -7.54 -4.01 -30.12
N ASN A 230 -6.80 -3.89 -31.23
CA ASN A 230 -5.33 -3.87 -31.30
C ASN A 230 -4.63 -2.74 -30.48
N ARG A 231 -5.38 -2.00 -29.65
CA ARG A 231 -4.91 -0.92 -28.76
C ARG A 231 -5.91 -0.67 -27.64
N LEU A 232 -5.42 -0.11 -26.53
CA LEU A 232 -6.26 0.44 -25.47
C LEU A 232 -7.24 1.49 -26.03
N THR A 233 -8.54 1.32 -25.78
CA THR A 233 -9.58 2.25 -26.23
C THR A 233 -9.93 3.28 -25.17
N LYS A 234 -10.55 4.39 -25.60
CA LYS A 234 -11.09 5.41 -24.68
C LYS A 234 -12.19 4.84 -23.79
N GLU A 235 -13.05 3.97 -24.34
CA GLU A 235 -14.11 3.31 -23.56
C GLU A 235 -13.54 2.50 -22.38
N MET A 236 -12.47 1.73 -22.62
CA MET A 236 -11.81 0.97 -21.54
C MET A 236 -11.26 1.89 -20.47
N ILE A 237 -10.65 3.02 -20.85
CA ILE A 237 -10.11 4.02 -19.93
C ILE A 237 -11.22 4.62 -19.08
N ASP A 238 -12.29 5.09 -19.74
CA ASP A 238 -13.39 5.81 -19.09
C ASP A 238 -14.17 4.88 -18.13
N LYS A 239 -14.40 3.61 -18.52
CA LYS A 239 -15.13 2.64 -17.69
C LYS A 239 -14.32 2.05 -16.55
N ALA A 240 -13.00 1.85 -16.71
CA ALA A 240 -12.17 1.33 -15.64
C ALA A 240 -11.88 2.38 -14.54
N GLN A 241 -12.04 3.67 -14.84
CA GLN A 241 -11.85 4.80 -13.90
C GLN A 241 -10.50 4.73 -13.15
N GLU A 242 -9.44 4.30 -13.83
CA GLU A 242 -8.13 4.12 -13.22
C GLU A 242 -6.97 4.55 -14.12
N GLN A 243 -5.96 5.24 -13.56
CA GLN A 243 -4.75 5.56 -14.32
C GLN A 243 -3.96 4.33 -14.80
N GLN A 244 -4.24 3.17 -14.24
CA GLN A 244 -3.53 1.92 -14.52
C GLN A 244 -4.24 1.05 -15.57
N THR A 245 -5.35 1.50 -16.16
CA THR A 245 -6.05 0.74 -17.22
C THR A 245 -5.12 0.29 -18.35
N ARG A 246 -4.10 1.08 -18.66
CA ARG A 246 -3.07 0.69 -19.64
C ARG A 246 -2.30 -0.57 -19.23
N ARG A 247 -1.94 -0.71 -17.95
CA ARG A 247 -1.29 -1.92 -17.41
C ARG A 247 -2.24 -3.10 -17.43
N VAL A 248 -3.48 -2.88 -17.04
CA VAL A 248 -4.53 -3.91 -17.07
C VAL A 248 -4.74 -4.43 -18.49
N TYR A 249 -4.89 -3.53 -19.47
CA TYR A 249 -4.95 -3.89 -20.88
C TYR A 249 -3.72 -4.68 -21.34
N GLU A 250 -2.50 -4.24 -20.99
CA GLU A 250 -1.27 -4.96 -21.35
C GLU A 250 -1.23 -6.37 -20.75
N MET A 251 -1.67 -6.56 -19.51
CA MET A 251 -1.76 -7.88 -18.86
C MET A 251 -2.80 -8.78 -19.55
N TYR A 252 -3.99 -8.25 -19.86
CA TYR A 252 -4.99 -9.00 -20.61
C TYR A 252 -4.55 -9.33 -22.05
N PHE A 253 -3.80 -8.43 -22.69
CA PHE A 253 -3.21 -8.68 -24.02
C PHE A 253 -2.16 -9.78 -23.95
N LEU A 254 -1.27 -9.76 -22.94
CA LEU A 254 -0.29 -10.83 -22.73
C LEU A 254 -0.98 -12.18 -22.51
N ARG A 255 -2.13 -12.20 -21.82
CA ARG A 255 -2.95 -13.40 -21.61
C ARG A 255 -3.68 -13.87 -22.88
N SER A 256 -3.98 -12.97 -23.82
CA SER A 256 -4.76 -13.30 -25.03
C SER A 256 -3.91 -13.87 -26.17
N ILE A 257 -2.61 -13.57 -26.18
CA ILE A 257 -1.67 -13.98 -27.23
C ILE A 257 -1.05 -15.36 -27.00
N ASN A 258 -0.59 -15.98 -28.08
CA ASN A 258 0.30 -17.14 -28.02
C ASN A 258 1.74 -16.66 -27.80
N GLN A 259 2.33 -16.99 -26.64
CA GLN A 259 3.70 -16.56 -26.32
C GLN A 259 4.78 -17.24 -27.17
N ASN A 260 4.45 -18.35 -27.84
CA ASN A 260 5.34 -19.03 -28.79
C ASN A 260 5.28 -18.43 -30.21
N ASP A 261 4.40 -17.44 -30.44
CA ASP A 261 4.29 -16.74 -31.72
C ASP A 261 5.09 -15.43 -31.66
N ASP A 262 6.19 -15.39 -32.43
CA ASP A 262 7.11 -14.26 -32.49
C ASP A 262 6.45 -12.95 -32.94
N GLU A 263 5.48 -13.01 -33.86
CA GLU A 263 4.80 -11.80 -34.35
C GLU A 263 3.84 -11.25 -33.29
N GLN A 264 3.13 -12.11 -32.56
CA GLN A 264 2.28 -11.67 -31.44
C GLN A 264 3.10 -11.11 -30.29
N MET A 265 4.20 -11.76 -29.92
CA MET A 265 5.10 -11.28 -28.87
C MET A 265 5.80 -9.97 -29.26
N LYS A 266 6.15 -9.80 -30.54
CA LYS A 266 6.68 -8.54 -31.07
C LYS A 266 5.66 -7.40 -30.93
N ARG A 267 4.38 -7.64 -31.24
CA ARG A 267 3.30 -6.65 -31.03
C ARG A 267 3.17 -6.25 -29.56
N PHE A 268 3.12 -7.23 -28.66
CA PHE A 268 3.11 -6.96 -27.21
C PHE A 268 4.31 -6.12 -26.76
N ARG A 269 5.52 -6.51 -27.21
CA ARG A 269 6.77 -5.80 -26.91
C ARG A 269 6.73 -4.34 -27.36
N LEU A 270 6.19 -4.05 -28.54
CA LEU A 270 6.03 -2.68 -29.04
C LEU A 270 5.06 -1.87 -28.18
N ILE A 271 3.91 -2.43 -27.79
CA ILE A 271 2.91 -1.76 -26.94
C ILE A 271 3.54 -1.33 -25.61
N VAL A 272 4.28 -2.23 -24.96
CA VAL A 272 4.91 -1.98 -23.66
C VAL A 272 6.06 -0.98 -23.80
N LYS A 273 6.97 -1.17 -24.78
CA LYS A 273 8.10 -0.27 -25.00
C LYS A 273 7.66 1.15 -25.35
N GLN A 274 6.59 1.30 -26.12
CA GLN A 274 6.02 2.61 -26.43
C GLN A 274 5.60 3.34 -25.15
N ARG A 275 4.90 2.67 -24.23
CA ARG A 275 4.52 3.26 -22.94
C ARG A 275 5.75 3.63 -22.09
N LEU A 276 6.73 2.72 -21.98
CA LEU A 276 7.96 2.97 -21.21
C LEU A 276 8.72 4.18 -21.78
N PHE A 277 8.81 4.29 -23.10
CA PHE A 277 9.44 5.43 -23.76
C PHE A 277 8.77 6.76 -23.44
N HIS A 278 7.43 6.83 -23.46
CA HIS A 278 6.70 8.04 -23.06
C HIS A 278 6.94 8.38 -21.59
N SER A 279 6.95 7.37 -20.70
CA SER A 279 7.19 7.58 -19.27
C SER A 279 8.60 8.12 -18.99
N ILE A 280 9.59 7.73 -19.80
CA ILE A 280 10.97 8.23 -19.75
C ILE A 280 11.01 9.72 -20.14
N GLN A 281 10.34 10.09 -21.23
CA GLN A 281 10.30 11.48 -21.70
C GLN A 281 9.59 12.42 -20.71
N SER A 282 8.51 11.96 -20.08
CA SER A 282 7.74 12.79 -19.15
C SER A 282 8.43 13.02 -17.80
N ASN A 283 9.25 12.08 -17.33
CA ASN A 283 9.73 12.07 -15.93
C ASN A 283 11.01 12.88 -15.65
N LYS A 284 11.63 13.56 -16.63
CA LYS A 284 12.89 14.34 -16.46
C LYS A 284 13.87 13.68 -15.46
N HIS A 285 14.04 12.35 -15.51
CA HIS A 285 14.90 11.67 -14.54
C HIS A 285 16.34 12.16 -14.76
N PRO A 286 17.11 12.47 -13.71
CA PRO A 286 18.48 12.97 -13.87
C PRO A 286 19.37 11.95 -14.60
N ASP A 287 19.12 10.66 -14.41
CA ASP A 287 19.82 9.58 -15.14
C ASP A 287 19.33 9.41 -16.58
N LEU A 288 18.38 10.22 -17.07
CA LEU A 288 17.80 10.15 -18.42
C LEU A 288 18.22 11.33 -19.32
N GLN A 289 19.25 12.10 -18.94
CA GLN A 289 20.09 12.80 -19.92
C GLN A 289 21.04 11.82 -20.64
N ILE A 290 20.59 10.59 -20.88
CA ILE A 290 21.30 9.64 -21.72
C ILE A 290 21.09 10.14 -23.16
N THR A 291 21.98 11.01 -23.60
CA THR A 291 22.12 11.43 -24.99
C THR A 291 22.50 10.24 -25.90
N ASN A 292 23.06 9.18 -25.31
CA ASN A 292 23.49 7.98 -26.01
C ASN A 292 22.32 7.03 -26.34
N LEU A 293 22.04 6.86 -27.64
CA LEU A 293 20.97 6.01 -28.16
C LEU A 293 21.08 4.54 -27.71
N GLU A 294 22.28 4.00 -27.57
CA GLU A 294 22.50 2.59 -27.23
C GLU A 294 22.15 2.28 -25.77
N ILE A 295 22.60 3.13 -24.85
CA ILE A 295 22.27 2.99 -23.42
C ILE A 295 20.76 3.09 -23.23
N ARG A 296 20.07 3.96 -23.98
CA ARG A 296 18.60 4.04 -23.94
C ARG A 296 17.93 2.77 -24.45
N LYS A 297 18.46 2.14 -25.51
CA LYS A 297 17.95 0.86 -26.03
C LYS A 297 18.11 -0.26 -24.99
N ILE A 298 19.29 -0.38 -24.38
CA ILE A 298 19.58 -1.37 -23.34
C ILE A 298 18.63 -1.17 -22.15
N TYR A 299 18.51 0.06 -21.66
CA TYR A 299 17.59 0.39 -20.56
C TYR A 299 16.14 0.00 -20.88
N LEU A 300 15.64 0.32 -22.08
CA LEU A 300 14.29 -0.04 -22.50
C LEU A 300 14.08 -1.56 -22.60
N ILE A 301 15.12 -2.33 -22.95
CA ILE A 301 15.07 -3.80 -22.95
C ILE A 301 14.95 -4.30 -21.52
N THR A 302 15.84 -3.87 -20.62
CA THR A 302 15.79 -4.27 -19.20
C THR A 302 14.47 -3.89 -18.52
N GLN A 303 13.94 -2.69 -18.78
CA GLN A 303 12.65 -2.29 -18.23
C GLN A 303 11.49 -3.09 -18.81
N TYR A 304 11.56 -3.49 -20.08
CA TYR A 304 10.56 -4.37 -20.68
C TYR A 304 10.58 -5.76 -20.02
N GLU A 305 11.76 -6.34 -19.78
CA GLU A 305 11.91 -7.64 -19.11
C GLU A 305 11.35 -7.60 -17.68
N ASN A 306 11.66 -6.54 -16.91
CA ASN A 306 11.09 -6.35 -15.58
C ASN A 306 9.55 -6.25 -15.61
N VAL A 307 8.99 -5.58 -16.62
CA VAL A 307 7.53 -5.48 -16.79
C VAL A 307 6.92 -6.84 -17.14
N LEU A 308 7.57 -7.62 -18.00
CA LEU A 308 7.09 -8.94 -18.40
C LEU A 308 7.06 -9.89 -17.19
N GLN A 309 8.17 -9.98 -16.44
CA GLN A 309 8.26 -10.78 -15.22
C GLN A 309 7.20 -10.35 -14.18
N HIS A 310 6.99 -9.04 -14.03
CA HIS A 310 5.95 -8.53 -13.15
C HIS A 310 4.54 -8.94 -13.62
N TYR A 311 4.23 -8.83 -14.91
CA TYR A 311 2.93 -9.23 -15.43
C TYR A 311 2.69 -10.74 -15.32
N GLU A 312 3.70 -11.57 -15.57
CA GLU A 312 3.64 -13.02 -15.35
C GLU A 312 3.32 -13.35 -13.90
N TYR A 313 4.03 -12.72 -12.94
CA TYR A 313 3.76 -12.89 -11.51
C TYR A 313 2.32 -12.50 -11.11
N ILE A 314 1.82 -11.37 -11.63
CA ILE A 314 0.46 -10.90 -11.34
C ILE A 314 -0.59 -11.84 -11.96
N LEU A 315 -0.40 -12.26 -13.22
CA LEU A 315 -1.32 -13.16 -13.90
C LEU A 315 -1.37 -14.53 -13.23
N GLU A 316 -0.22 -15.09 -12.84
CA GLU A 316 -0.17 -16.36 -12.10
C GLU A 316 -0.91 -16.26 -10.75
N THR A 317 -0.70 -15.14 -10.03
CA THR A 317 -1.40 -14.89 -8.76
C THR A 317 -2.91 -14.72 -8.97
N PHE A 318 -3.31 -14.03 -10.04
CA PHE A 318 -4.70 -13.86 -10.42
C PHE A 318 -5.35 -15.19 -10.78
N ASP A 319 -4.67 -16.05 -11.55
CA ASP A 319 -5.21 -17.34 -11.97
C ASP A 319 -5.44 -18.29 -10.80
N LYS A 320 -4.51 -18.31 -9.85
CA LYS A 320 -4.66 -19.06 -8.58
C LYS A 320 -5.88 -18.65 -7.75
N HIS A 321 -6.45 -17.46 -7.99
CA HIS A 321 -7.61 -16.98 -7.24
C HIS A 321 -8.95 -17.18 -7.95
N TYR A 322 -8.96 -17.34 -9.29
CA TYR A 322 -10.19 -17.40 -10.09
C TYR A 322 -10.38 -18.70 -10.87
N TYR A 323 -9.33 -19.48 -11.11
CA TYR A 323 -9.39 -20.66 -11.98
C TYR A 323 -8.80 -21.94 -11.36
N ASN A 324 -8.20 -21.84 -10.18
CA ASN A 324 -7.85 -22.97 -9.31
C ASN A 324 -8.71 -22.87 -8.05
#